data_AF-A0A7J4VUY2-F1
#
_entry.id   AF-A0A7J4VUY2-F1
#
_cell.length_a   1.000
_cell.length_b   1.000
_cell.length_c   1.000
_cell.angle_alpha   90.00
_cell.angle_beta   90.00
_cell.angle_gamma   90.00
#
_symmetry.space_group_name_H-M   'P 1'
#
loop_
_entity.id
_entity.type
_entity.pdbx_description
1 polymer ?
#
loop_
_entity_poly.entity_id
_entity_poly.type
_entity_poly.pdbx_seq_one_letter_code
_entity_poly.pdbx_strand_id
1 'polypeptide(L)' 'MSETPAANVVAAAMWLSEQKESPARAVPTIRERFGLSMKEACDACALAQLYRTNRRALG' A
#
# COMPACT_ATOMS: atom_id res chain seq x y z
N MET A 1 -6.35 21.40 -3.81
CA MET A 1 -5.20 20.82 -3.06
C MET A 1 -5.11 19.37 -3.45
N SER A 2 -4.14 19.00 -4.28
CA SER A 2 -3.84 17.60 -4.56
C SER A 2 -3.22 17.04 -3.29
N GLU A 3 -4.01 16.34 -2.49
CA GLU A 3 -3.54 15.69 -1.27
C GLU A 3 -2.51 14.65 -1.70
N THR A 4 -1.23 14.98 -1.54
CA THR A 4 -0.15 14.04 -1.83
C THR A 4 -0.29 12.92 -0.80
N PRO A 5 -0.40 11.64 -1.21
CA PRO A 5 -0.53 10.55 -0.25
C PRO A 5 0.63 10.65 0.74
N ALA A 6 0.31 10.64 2.02
CA ALA A 6 1.28 10.84 3.07
C ALA A 6 2.43 9.81 2.95
N ALA A 7 3.65 10.19 3.29
CA ALA A 7 4.85 9.39 3.00
C ALA A 7 4.78 7.97 3.60
N ASN A 8 4.12 7.83 4.74
CA ASN A 8 3.77 6.58 5.41
C ASN A 8 2.83 5.67 4.58
N VAL A 9 1.84 6.24 3.88
CA VAL A 9 0.95 5.50 2.96
C VAL A 9 1.74 4.97 1.75
N VAL A 10 2.61 5.80 1.19
CA VAL A 10 3.46 5.41 0.05
C VAL A 10 4.43 4.30 0.44
N ALA A 11 5.08 4.42 1.60
CA ALA A 11 5.98 3.39 2.13
C ALA A 11 5.24 2.06 2.38
N ALA A 12 4.04 2.12 2.96
CA ALA A 12 3.20 0.94 3.17
C ALA A 12 2.78 0.28 1.86
N ALA A 13 2.41 1.08 0.86
CA ALA A 13 2.04 0.59 -0.46
C ALA A 13 3.21 -0.07 -1.20
N MET A 14 4.39 0.53 -1.14
CA MET A 14 5.62 -0.06 -1.70
C MET A 14 5.92 -1.40 -1.04
N TRP A 15 5.96 -1.43 0.29
CA TRP A 15 6.19 -2.65 1.06
C TRP A 15 5.18 -3.75 0.71
N LEU A 16 3.89 -3.41 0.62
CA LEU A 16 2.84 -4.36 0.25
C LEU A 16 3.00 -4.86 -1.20
N SER A 17 3.40 -3.98 -2.13
CA SER A 17 3.60 -4.33 -3.54
C SER A 17 4.74 -5.34 -3.75
N GLU A 18 5.73 -5.33 -2.86
CA GLU A 18 6.86 -6.26 -2.85
C GLU A 18 6.51 -7.64 -2.28
N GLN A 19 5.42 -7.76 -1.52
CA GLN A 19 4.99 -9.05 -0.99
C GLN A 19 4.54 -9.97 -2.13
N LYS A 20 5.25 -11.08 -2.33
CA LYS A 20 4.89 -12.14 -3.30
C LYS A 20 3.55 -12.78 -2.97
N GLU A 21 3.30 -13.02 -1.68
CA GLU A 21 2.05 -13.55 -1.17
C GLU A 21 1.37 -12.44 -0.36
N SER A 22 0.15 -12.07 -0.73
CA SER A 22 -0.54 -10.99 -0.01
C SER A 22 -0.88 -11.48 1.39
N PRO A 23 -0.59 -10.68 2.44
CA PRO A 23 -0.98 -11.05 3.80
C PRO A 23 -2.48 -11.29 3.84
N ALA A 24 -2.91 -12.38 4.47
CA ALA A 24 -4.34 -12.73 4.61
C ALA A 24 -5.18 -11.58 5.22
N ARG A 25 -4.52 -10.68 5.97
CA ARG A 25 -5.12 -9.46 6.54
C ARG A 25 -4.24 -8.24 6.26
N ALA A 26 -4.11 -7.85 4.98
CA ALA A 26 -3.26 -6.72 4.56
C ALA A 26 -3.56 -5.41 5.32
N VAL A 27 -4.82 -5.01 5.42
CA VAL A 27 -5.21 -3.74 6.08
C VAL A 27 -4.80 -3.71 7.57
N PRO A 28 -5.19 -4.68 8.43
CA PRO A 28 -4.73 -4.73 9.81
C PRO A 28 -3.20 -4.75 9.95
N THR A 29 -2.51 -5.56 9.15
CA THR A 29 -1.05 -5.66 9.17
C THR A 29 -0.39 -4.33 8.85
N ILE A 30 -0.88 -3.61 7.85
CA ILE A 30 -0.34 -2.31 7.45
C ILE A 30 -0.59 -1.25 8.52
N ARG A 31 -1.78 -1.26 9.13
CA ARG A 31 -2.11 -0.34 10.24
C ARG A 31 -1.17 -0.52 11.43
N GLU A 32 -0.98 -1.76 11.87
CA GLU A 32 -0.10 -2.09 13.00
C GLU A 32 1.36 -1.79 12.69
N ARG A 33 1.81 -2.08 11.46
CA ARG A 33 3.22 -1.93 11.07
C ARG A 33 3.64 -0.49 10.82
N PHE A 34 2.76 0.32 10.23
CA PHE A 34 3.07 1.69 9.80
C PHE A 34 2.36 2.76 10.63
N GLY A 35 1.59 2.37 11.66
CA GLY A 35 0.84 3.30 12.51
C GLY A 35 -0.28 4.04 11.76
N LEU A 36 -0.84 3.42 10.71
CA LEU A 36 -1.80 4.07 9.82
C LEU A 36 -3.24 3.98 10.33
N SER A 37 -4.02 5.01 10.03
CA SER A 37 -5.48 4.96 10.15
C SER A 37 -6.08 3.95 9.17
N MET A 38 -7.35 3.60 9.39
CA MET A 38 -8.04 2.65 8.52
C MET A 38 -8.16 3.13 7.07
N LYS A 39 -8.40 4.44 6.88
CA LYS A 39 -8.44 5.07 5.55
C LYS A 39 -7.08 4.97 4.86
N GLU A 40 -6.01 5.40 5.54
CA GLU A 40 -4.64 5.36 5.01
C GLU A 40 -4.20 3.94 4.62
N ALA A 41 -4.59 2.93 5.40
CA ALA A 41 -4.28 1.55 5.07
C ALA A 41 -5.06 1.03 3.85
N CYS A 42 -6.32 1.45 3.68
CA CYS A 42 -7.08 1.17 2.45
C CYS A 42 -6.44 1.87 1.24
N ASP A 43 -6.03 3.13 1.39
CA ASP A 43 -5.34 3.89 0.35
C ASP A 43 -4.01 3.22 -0.04
N ALA A 44 -3.24 2.73 0.95
CA ALA A 44 -2.00 1.99 0.71
C ALA A 44 -2.23 0.66 -0.03
N CYS A 45 -3.32 -0.06 0.28
CA CYS A 45 -3.69 -1.28 -0.44
C CYS A 45 -4.02 -1.01 -1.92
N ALA A 46 -4.79 0.03 -2.20
CA ALA A 46 -5.11 0.43 -3.56
C ALA A 46 -3.84 0.83 -4.34
N LEU A 47 -2.97 1.63 -3.71
CA LEU A 47 -1.71 2.08 -4.30
C LEU A 47 -0.73 0.92 -4.56
N ALA A 48 -0.67 -0.07 -3.65
CA ALA A 48 0.14 -1.26 -3.84
C ALA A 48 -0.30 -2.08 -5.06
N GLN A 49 -1.62 -2.18 -5.28
CA GLN A 49 -2.16 -2.87 -6.45
C GLN A 49 -1.78 -2.15 -7.75
N LEU A 50 -1.82 -0.81 -7.76
CA LEU A 50 -1.35 0.00 -8.89
C LEU A 50 0.14 -0.25 -9.17
N TYR A 51 0.99 -0.31 -8.14
CA TYR A 51 2.42 -0.62 -8.31
C TYR A 51 2.65 -2.01 -8.91
N ARG A 52 1.88 -3.02 -8.48
CA ARG A 52 1.95 -4.38 -9.06
C ARG A 52 1.52 -4.38 -10.52
N THR A 53 0.44 -3.69 -10.86
CA THR A 53 -0.07 -3.58 -12.23
C THR A 53 0.93 -2.85 -13.13
N ASN A 54 1.45 -1.70 -12.70
CA ASN A 54 2.42 -0.93 -13.48
C ASN A 54 3.70 -1.74 -13.74
N ARG A 55 4.18 -2.51 -12.75
CA ARG A 55 5.34 -3.40 -12.92
C ARG A 55 5.10 -4.52 -13.93
N ARG A 56 3.85 -5.01 -14.04
CA ARG A 56 3.47 -6.00 -15.06
C ARG A 56 3.33 -5.39 -16.45
N ALA A 57 2.88 -4.13 -16.54
CA ALA A 57 2.67 -3.45 -17.81
C ALA A 57 3.96 -2.88 -18.43
N LEU A 58 4.96 -2.56 -17.60
CA LEU A 58 6.28 -2.05 -18.01
C LEU A 58 7.35 -3.15 -18.13
N GLY A 59 6.96 -4.42 -17.97
CA GLY A 59 7.84 -5.59 -18.02
C GLY A 59 7.71 -6.38 -19.31
#